data_AF-A0A7V5VC70-F1
#
_entry.id   AF-A0A7V5VC70-F1
#
_cell.length_a   1.000
_cell.length_b   1.000
_cell.length_c   1.000
_cell.angle_alpha   90.00
_cell.angle_beta   90.00
_cell.angle_gamma   90.00
#
_symmetry.space_group_name_H-M   'P 1'
#
loop_
_entity.id
_entity.type
_entity.pdbx_description
1 polymer ?
#
loop_
_entity_poly.entity_id
_entity_poly.type
_entity_poly.pdbx_seq_one_letter_code
_entity_poly.pdbx_strand_id
1 'polypeptide(L)'
;MSKPDHAVEYNIRPKKAYNNYAFLNSPYARSIRVLCEFEEPEIRFRKERVYNTIVFFGSARVKPPEVAERNLAEINAMIEQNGADADSTLQQKKRIA
;
A
#
# COMPACT_ATOMS: atom_id res chain seq x y z
N MET A 1 -37.92 -44.95 21.57
CA MET A 1 -37.54 -43.53 21.52
C MET A 1 -36.08 -43.41 21.13
N SER A 2 -35.76 -42.92 19.93
CA SER A 2 -34.38 -42.58 19.58
C SER A 2 -33.94 -41.41 20.45
N LYS A 3 -32.68 -41.46 20.91
CA LYS A 3 -32.05 -40.35 21.62
C LYS A 3 -32.08 -39.11 20.71
N PRO A 4 -32.29 -37.89 21.22
CA PRO A 4 -32.12 -36.71 20.40
C PRO A 4 -30.66 -36.62 19.97
N ASP A 5 -30.44 -36.71 18.66
CA ASP A 5 -29.16 -36.51 18.01
C ASP A 5 -28.70 -35.06 18.21
N HIS A 6 -27.42 -34.94 18.57
CA HIS A 6 -26.65 -33.71 18.76
C HIS A 6 -26.95 -32.93 20.05
N ALA A 7 -26.21 -33.29 21.10
CA ALA A 7 -25.83 -32.35 22.14
C ALA A 7 -25.06 -31.18 21.46
N VAL A 8 -25.75 -30.06 21.23
CA VAL A 8 -25.10 -28.81 20.86
C VAL A 8 -24.26 -28.41 22.06
N GLU A 9 -22.96 -28.66 21.99
CA GLU A 9 -22.00 -28.21 22.99
C GLU A 9 -22.02 -26.68 22.98
N TYR A 10 -22.82 -26.07 23.86
CA TYR A 10 -22.71 -24.66 24.17
C TYR A 10 -21.35 -24.46 24.82
N ASN A 11 -20.34 -24.14 24.01
CA ASN A 11 -19.07 -23.67 24.52
C ASN A 11 -19.32 -22.27 25.10
N ILE A 12 -19.72 -22.21 26.37
CA ILE A 12 -20.12 -21.00 27.14
C ILE A 12 -18.95 -20.00 27.27
N ARG A 13 -17.76 -20.33 26.77
CA ARG A 13 -16.58 -19.47 26.88
C ARG A 13 -16.56 -18.44 25.75
N PRO A 14 -16.45 -17.14 26.06
CA PRO A 14 -16.28 -16.13 25.02
C PRO A 14 -15.02 -16.43 24.21
N LYS A 15 -15.11 -16.21 22.89
CA LYS A 15 -13.95 -16.36 21.99
C LYS A 15 -12.84 -15.43 22.48
N LYS A 16 -11.62 -15.96 22.64
CA LYS A 16 -10.46 -15.15 22.98
C LYS A 16 -10.32 -13.99 21.99
N ALA A 17 -10.01 -12.79 22.50
CA ALA A 17 -10.04 -11.57 21.70
C ALA A 17 -9.12 -11.65 20.46
N TYR A 18 -7.93 -12.24 20.59
CA TYR A 18 -6.99 -12.43 19.48
C TYR A 18 -7.45 -13.44 18.42
N ASN A 19 -8.52 -14.21 18.68
CA ASN A 19 -9.17 -15.07 17.69
C ASN A 19 -10.48 -14.44 17.16
N ASN A 20 -10.90 -13.30 17.69
CA ASN A 20 -12.13 -12.63 17.29
C ASN A 20 -11.86 -11.61 16.17
N TYR A 21 -12.02 -12.04 14.92
CA TYR A 21 -11.82 -11.18 13.74
C TYR A 21 -12.73 -9.94 13.70
N ALA A 22 -13.95 -10.02 14.23
CA ALA A 22 -14.84 -8.86 14.29
C ALA A 22 -14.24 -7.77 15.21
N PHE A 23 -13.70 -8.18 16.37
CA PHE A 23 -12.97 -7.28 17.25
C PHE A 23 -11.67 -6.75 16.60
N LEU A 24 -10.84 -7.63 16.03
CA LEU A 24 -9.54 -7.26 15.45
C LEU A 24 -9.64 -6.27 14.27
N ASN A 25 -10.73 -6.35 13.49
CA ASN A 25 -10.98 -5.42 12.38
C ASN A 25 -11.75 -4.16 12.81
N SER A 26 -12.19 -4.07 14.07
CA SER A 26 -12.85 -2.89 14.60
C SER A 26 -11.87 -1.75 14.90
N PRO A 27 -12.35 -0.50 15.07
CA PRO A 27 -11.52 0.61 15.55
C PRO A 27 -10.87 0.35 16.92
N TYR A 28 -11.52 -0.44 17.78
CA TYR A 28 -11.05 -0.73 19.14
C TYR A 28 -9.76 -1.54 19.17
N ALA A 29 -9.47 -2.31 18.12
CA ALA A 29 -8.25 -3.10 18.00
C ALA A 29 -7.16 -2.42 17.14
N ARG A 30 -7.32 -1.14 16.78
CA ARG A 30 -6.35 -0.44 15.92
C ARG A 30 -4.95 -0.43 16.52
N SER A 31 -4.81 -0.15 17.82
CA SER A 31 -3.50 -0.12 18.50
C SER A 31 -2.78 -1.48 18.42
N ILE A 32 -3.52 -2.57 18.54
CA ILE A 32 -3.00 -3.93 18.42
C ILE A 32 -2.48 -4.16 16.99
N ARG A 33 -3.26 -3.79 15.96
CA ARG A 33 -2.82 -3.93 14.56
C ARG A 33 -1.57 -3.10 14.26
N VAL A 34 -1.50 -1.86 14.76
CA VAL A 34 -0.30 -1.02 14.62
C VAL A 34 0.91 -1.72 15.22
N LEU A 35 0.80 -2.26 16.44
CA LEU A 35 1.90 -3.02 17.06
C LEU A 35 2.30 -4.23 16.22
N CYS A 36 1.34 -4.97 15.66
CA CYS A 36 1.64 -6.09 14.76
C CYS A 36 2.43 -5.64 13.51
N GLU A 37 2.09 -4.51 12.91
CA GLU A 37 2.80 -3.94 11.74
C GLU A 37 4.22 -3.43 12.08
N PHE A 38 4.54 -3.26 13.36
CA PHE A 38 5.91 -2.98 13.81
C PHE A 38 6.69 -4.28 14.10
N GLU A 39 6.13 -5.15 14.92
CA GLU A 39 6.83 -6.32 15.47
C GLU A 39 7.05 -7.42 14.43
N GLU A 40 6.03 -7.74 13.62
CA GLU A 40 6.14 -8.86 12.69
C GLU A 40 7.21 -8.61 11.60
N PRO A 41 7.29 -7.42 10.97
CA PRO A 41 8.36 -7.14 10.01
C PRO A 41 9.76 -7.20 10.64
N GLU A 42 9.91 -6.74 11.88
CA GLU A 42 11.18 -6.81 12.59
C GLU A 42 11.62 -8.27 12.81
N ILE A 43 10.72 -9.12 13.29
CA ILE A 43 10.98 -10.56 13.47
C ILE A 43 11.37 -11.19 12.13
N ARG A 44 10.67 -10.82 11.06
CA ARG A 44 10.93 -11.32 9.71
C ARG A 44 12.32 -10.92 9.23
N PHE A 45 12.71 -9.65 9.37
CA PHE A 45 14.03 -9.16 8.99
C PHE A 45 15.15 -9.82 9.78
N ARG A 46 14.96 -10.01 11.09
CA ARG A 46 15.93 -10.71 11.95
C ARG A 46 16.13 -12.17 11.52
N LYS A 47 15.05 -12.88 11.18
CA LYS A 47 15.11 -14.27 10.69
C LYS A 47 15.90 -14.39 9.39
N GLU A 48 15.72 -13.43 8.48
CA GLU A 48 16.42 -13.38 7.19
C GLU A 48 17.79 -12.69 7.25
N ARG A 49 18.30 -12.37 8.45
CA ARG A 49 19.61 -11.71 8.67
C ARG A 49 19.76 -10.36 7.94
N VAL A 50 18.68 -9.62 7.79
CA VAL A 50 18.66 -8.27 7.21
C VAL A 50 18.98 -7.26 8.33
N TYR A 51 20.23 -6.81 8.42
CA TYR A 51 20.69 -5.88 9.46
C TYR A 51 21.06 -4.49 8.94
N ASN A 52 21.60 -4.43 7.72
CA ASN A 52 22.09 -3.21 7.11
C ASN A 52 21.21 -2.86 5.91
N THR A 53 20.44 -1.78 6.03
CA THR A 53 19.45 -1.39 5.02
C THR A 53 19.80 -0.02 4.45
N ILE A 54 19.81 0.10 3.12
CA ILE A 54 19.85 1.39 2.42
C ILE A 54 18.43 1.66 1.91
N VAL A 55 17.83 2.76 2.36
CA VAL A 55 16.46 3.14 1.97
C VAL A 55 16.53 4.16 0.84
N PHE A 56 15.95 3.82 -0.30
CA PHE A 56 15.80 4.73 -1.43
C PHE A 56 14.39 5.30 -1.46
N PHE A 57 14.28 6.60 -1.72
CA PHE A 57 13.01 7.27 -1.95
C PHE A 57 12.98 7.83 -3.37
N GLY A 58 11.80 7.82 -3.98
CA GLY A 58 11.56 8.34 -5.32
C GLY A 58 10.10 8.64 -5.55
N SER A 59 9.79 9.42 -6.57
CA SER A 59 8.39 9.69 -6.93
C SER A 59 7.72 8.41 -7.44
N ALA A 60 6.55 8.08 -6.90
CA ALA A 60 5.71 6.99 -7.40
C ALA A 60 5.17 7.24 -8.82
N ARG A 61 5.35 8.47 -9.34
CA ARG A 61 4.86 8.90 -10.66
C ARG A 61 5.97 8.92 -11.72
N VAL A 62 7.18 8.45 -11.41
CA VAL A 62 8.27 8.35 -12.40
C VAL A 62 7.81 7.46 -13.57
N LYS A 63 7.95 7.98 -14.78
CA LYS A 63 7.65 7.24 -16.01
C LYS A 63 8.86 6.38 -16.41
N PRO A 64 8.65 5.26 -17.12
CA PRO A 64 9.74 4.53 -17.75
C PRO A 64 10.59 5.46 -18.63
N PRO A 65 11.92 5.23 -18.73
CA PRO A 65 12.82 6.12 -19.47
C PRO A 65 12.34 6.40 -20.90
N GLU A 66 11.96 5.37 -21.64
CA GLU A 66 11.43 5.47 -23.01
C GLU A 66 10.19 6.37 -23.14
N VAL A 67 9.29 6.33 -22.16
CA VAL A 67 8.08 7.18 -22.13
C VAL A 67 8.47 8.61 -21.80
N ALA A 68 9.40 8.79 -20.87
CA ALA A 68 9.90 10.11 -20.50
C ALA A 68 10.63 10.79 -21.69
N GLU A 69 11.48 10.04 -22.38
CA GLU A 69 12.22 10.50 -23.57
C GLU A 69 11.28 10.85 -24.72
N ARG A 70 10.30 9.98 -25.01
CA ARG A 70 9.28 10.28 -26.02
C ARG A 70 8.50 11.55 -25.68
N ASN A 71 8.03 11.66 -24.44
CA ASN A 71 7.29 12.84 -24.00
C ASN A 71 8.15 14.10 -24.12
N LEU A 72 9.45 14.01 -23.78
CA LEU A 72 10.40 15.11 -23.91
C LEU A 72 10.59 15.51 -25.38
N ALA A 73 10.76 14.54 -26.28
CA ALA A 73 10.91 14.80 -27.71
C ALA A 73 9.65 15.46 -28.30
N GLU A 74 8.45 14.98 -27.95
CA GLU A 74 7.18 15.57 -28.37
C GLU A 74 7.04 17.01 -27.89
N ILE A 75 7.39 17.28 -26.62
CA ILE A 75 7.36 18.63 -26.05
C ILE A 75 8.35 19.56 -26.76
N ASN A 76 9.58 19.10 -26.99
CA ASN A 76 10.60 19.90 -27.67
C ASN A 76 10.17 20.27 -29.10
N ALA A 77 9.64 19.31 -29.86
CA ALA A 77 9.12 19.58 -31.20
C ALA A 77 7.96 20.59 -31.19
N MET A 78 7.09 20.54 -30.18
CA MET A 78 6.00 21.52 -30.03
C MET A 78 6.51 22.93 -29.68
N ILE A 79 7.56 23.03 -28.87
CA ILE A 79 8.20 24.31 -28.51
C ILE A 79 8.84 24.96 -29.76
N GLU A 80 9.56 24.17 -30.56
CA GLU A 80 10.21 24.62 -31.79
C GLU A 80 9.20 25.15 -32.83
N GLN A 81 8.03 24.52 -32.92
CA GLN A 81 7.00 24.90 -33.88
C GLN A 81 6.19 26.14 -33.49
N ASN A 82 5.98 26.41 -32.20
CA ASN A 82 5.03 27.44 -31.76
C ASN A 82 5.66 28.70 -31.17
N GLY A 83 6.99 28.77 -31.00
CA GLY A 83 7.62 29.91 -30.33
C GLY A 83 7.11 30.11 -28.89
N ALA A 84 7.40 31.26 -28.27
CA ALA A 84 7.34 31.50 -26.82
C ALA A 84 5.97 31.42 -26.10
N ASP A 85 4.92 30.84 -26.71
CA ASP A 85 3.62 30.54 -26.06
C ASP A 85 3.56 29.14 -25.40
N ALA A 86 4.68 28.40 -25.42
CA ALA A 86 4.82 27.04 -24.91
C ALA A 86 4.50 26.86 -23.41
N ASP A 87 4.61 27.93 -22.61
CA ASP A 87 4.47 27.85 -21.15
C ASP A 87 3.02 27.48 -20.73
N SER A 88 2.02 27.98 -21.46
CA SER A 88 0.61 27.66 -21.21
C SER A 88 0.27 26.19 -21.48
N THR A 89 0.86 25.61 -22.53
CA THR A 89 0.62 24.21 -22.95
C THR A 89 1.32 23.22 -22.02
N LEU A 90 2.50 23.57 -21.52
CA LEU A 90 3.27 22.78 -20.54
C LEU A 90 2.56 22.67 -19.19
N GLN A 91 1.93 23.75 -18.71
CA GLN A 91 1.19 23.75 -17.43
C GLN A 91 -0.06 22.86 -17.48
N GLN A 92 -0.72 22.75 -18.65
CA GLN A 92 -1.92 21.93 -18.81
C GLN A 92 -1.60 20.43 -18.79
N LYS A 93 -0.48 19.99 -19.36
CA LYS A 93 -0.02 18.58 -19.27
C LYS A 93 0.51 18.22 -17.87
N LYS A 94 1.13 19.15 -17.14
CA LYS A 94 1.60 18.93 -15.74
C LYS A 94 0.48 18.61 -14.74
N ARG A 95 -0.77 19.00 -15.02
CA ARG A 95 -1.94 18.72 -14.15
C ARG A 95 -2.49 17.30 -14.27
N ILE A 96 -2.11 16.55 -15.31
CA ILE A 96 -2.70 15.24 -15.64
C ILE A 96 -1.72 14.08 -15.34
N ALA A 97 -0.46 14.37 -14.99
CA ALA A 97 0.59 13.40 -14.69
C ALA A 97 0.90 13.30 -13.20
#